data_AF-A0A438JPG4-F1
#
_entry.id   AF-A0A438JPG4-F1
#
_cell.length_a   1.000
_cell.length_b   1.000
_cell.length_c   1.000
_cell.angle_alpha   90.00
_cell.angle_beta   90.00
_cell.angle_gamma   90.00
#
_symmetry.space_group_name_H-M   'P 1'
#
loop_
_entity.id
_entity.type
_entity.pdbx_description
1 polymer ?
#
loop_
_entity_poly.entity_id
_entity_poly.type
_entity_poly.pdbx_seq_one_letter_code
_entity_poly.pdbx_strand_id
1 'polypeptide(L)'
;MASTGSLSFGSAPLILSVQELAKEPMAAVPQPFLLNDQELPVDLPKSTSVITIPTIDMKHLTMSETTDFELEKLHSTCKEWGLFQLVNHGVDSSLVDKLRSEIEEFYKLPLEERMKYKMRPGDVEGYGLSLIISGDQKLDWGDRFYMITNPIHRRKPHLLPELPPSLRDALERYLSELQKLAMTLLGFMAKALKLDDGEMEGLVDDGMQAVRMTYYPPCPQPDLVMGLTPHSDATRYHHPSSSQWSGWSPNKEGWVLEASELPPRCTCRECRRHSRGSSKLPSLASKNG
;
A
#
# COMPACT_ATOMS: atom_id res chain seq x y z
N MET A 1 -3.71 19.06 -42.08
CA MET A 1 -2.81 17.91 -41.86
C MET A 1 -2.15 18.13 -40.50
N ALA A 2 -2.63 17.46 -39.46
CA ALA A 2 -2.01 17.47 -38.14
C ALA A 2 -1.50 16.05 -37.88
N SER A 3 -0.18 15.93 -37.76
CA SER A 3 0.54 14.67 -37.60
C SER A 3 0.28 14.09 -36.21
N THR A 4 -0.33 12.91 -36.15
CA THR A 4 -0.42 12.07 -34.96
C THR A 4 0.93 11.42 -34.71
N GLY A 5 1.71 11.97 -33.79
CA GLY A 5 2.94 11.36 -33.31
C GLY A 5 2.63 10.16 -32.40
N SER A 6 2.63 8.97 -32.99
CA SER A 6 2.72 7.71 -32.26
C SER A 6 4.06 7.65 -31.52
N LEU A 7 4.04 7.64 -30.19
CA LEU A 7 5.22 7.33 -29.38
C LEU A 7 5.56 5.85 -29.56
N SER A 8 6.49 5.57 -30.47
CA SER A 8 7.11 4.25 -30.59
C SER A 8 8.06 4.05 -29.41
N PHE A 9 7.68 3.20 -28.46
CA PHE A 9 8.64 2.66 -27.50
C PHE A 9 9.60 1.74 -28.25
N GLY A 10 10.90 1.98 -28.06
CA GLY A 10 11.95 1.12 -28.58
C GLY A 10 11.80 -0.32 -28.08
N SER A 11 12.37 -1.25 -28.85
CA SER A 11 12.39 -2.71 -28.72
C SER A 11 12.97 -3.23 -27.38
N ALA A 12 12.40 -2.85 -26.24
CA ALA A 12 12.61 -3.53 -24.97
C ALA A 12 11.51 -4.60 -24.81
N PRO A 13 11.84 -5.84 -24.39
CA PRO A 13 10.83 -6.84 -24.11
C PRO A 13 9.87 -6.30 -23.05
N LEU A 14 8.56 -6.42 -23.31
CA LEU A 14 7.52 -6.07 -22.34
C LEU A 14 7.70 -6.99 -21.13
N ILE A 15 8.21 -6.45 -20.02
CA ILE A 15 8.35 -7.19 -18.77
C ILE A 15 6.95 -7.29 -18.16
N LEU A 16 6.40 -8.50 -18.16
CA LEU A 16 5.02 -8.76 -17.69
C LEU A 16 4.97 -9.18 -16.22
N SER A 17 6.05 -9.78 -15.70
CA SER A 17 6.15 -10.29 -14.33
C SER A 17 7.62 -10.37 -13.90
N VAL A 18 7.92 -9.85 -12.71
CA VAL A 18 9.24 -9.99 -12.08
C VAL A 18 9.45 -11.43 -11.63
N GLN A 19 8.41 -12.14 -11.21
CA GLN A 19 8.53 -13.54 -10.82
C GLN A 19 8.96 -14.42 -11.98
N GLU A 20 8.43 -14.23 -13.18
CA GLU A 20 8.91 -14.99 -14.36
C GLU A 20 10.33 -14.58 -14.74
N LEU A 21 10.64 -13.28 -14.68
CA LEU A 21 12.00 -12.78 -14.92
C LEU A 21 13.02 -13.42 -13.96
N ALA A 22 12.65 -13.59 -12.68
CA ALA A 22 13.51 -14.18 -11.65
C ALA A 22 13.73 -15.70 -11.80
N LYS A 23 12.95 -16.41 -12.62
CA LYS A 23 13.18 -17.83 -12.92
C LYS A 23 14.33 -18.05 -13.89
N GLU A 24 14.63 -17.05 -14.71
CA GLU A 24 15.72 -17.13 -15.67
C GLU A 24 17.07 -16.86 -14.97
N PRO A 25 18.16 -17.55 -15.35
CA PRO A 25 19.48 -17.24 -14.84
C PRO A 25 19.89 -15.82 -15.27
N MET A 26 19.89 -14.87 -14.34
CA MET A 26 20.28 -13.49 -14.60
C MET A 26 21.55 -13.11 -13.85
N ALA A 27 22.54 -12.63 -14.61
CA ALA A 27 23.77 -12.07 -14.04
C ALA A 27 23.58 -10.63 -13.53
N ALA A 28 22.61 -9.89 -14.09
CA ALA A 28 22.32 -8.52 -13.72
C ALA A 28 20.83 -8.20 -13.89
N VAL A 29 20.33 -7.30 -13.04
CA VAL A 29 18.96 -6.79 -13.06
C VAL A 29 18.77 -5.83 -14.25
N PRO A 30 17.64 -5.88 -14.98
CA PRO A 30 17.36 -4.94 -16.07
C PRO A 30 17.31 -3.48 -15.64
N GLN A 31 17.77 -2.58 -16.52
CA GLN A 31 17.83 -1.12 -16.32
C GLN A 31 16.55 -0.46 -15.78
N PRO A 32 15.33 -0.88 -16.16
CA PRO A 32 14.10 -0.29 -15.60
C PRO A 32 13.95 -0.43 -14.09
N PHE A 33 14.58 -1.43 -13.45
CA PHE A 33 14.50 -1.66 -12.00
C PHE A 33 15.67 -1.05 -11.22
N LEU A 34 16.76 -0.70 -11.91
CA LEU A 34 17.96 -0.20 -11.26
C LEU A 34 17.74 1.23 -10.76
N LEU A 35 17.96 1.42 -9.47
CA LEU A 35 17.96 2.74 -8.84
C LEU A 35 19.00 3.65 -9.49
N ASN A 36 18.69 4.95 -9.54
CA ASN A 36 19.70 5.94 -9.91
C ASN A 36 20.67 6.15 -8.73
N ASP A 37 21.89 6.65 -9.00
CA ASP A 37 22.91 6.90 -7.96
C ASP A 37 22.43 7.82 -6.81
N GLN A 38 21.38 8.61 -7.04
CA GLN A 38 20.76 9.49 -6.04
C GLN A 38 19.68 8.81 -5.18
N GLU A 39 19.20 7.63 -5.60
CA GLU A 39 18.14 6.84 -4.95
C GLU A 39 18.69 5.64 -4.16
N LEU A 40 19.98 5.32 -4.34
CA LEU A 40 20.65 4.34 -3.53
C LEU A 40 20.59 4.78 -2.06
N PRO A 41 20.27 3.86 -1.12
CA PRO A 41 20.26 4.20 0.29
C PRO A 41 21.61 4.80 0.68
N VAL A 42 21.63 6.08 1.04
CA VAL A 42 22.79 6.70 1.68
C VAL A 42 23.12 5.82 2.88
N ASP A 43 24.35 5.27 2.93
CA ASP A 43 24.86 4.39 3.98
C ASP A 43 24.16 4.69 5.30
N LEU A 44 23.11 3.92 5.60
CA LEU A 44 22.40 4.09 6.86
C LEU A 44 23.47 3.85 7.92
N PRO A 45 23.69 4.79 8.86
CA PRO A 45 24.60 4.50 9.96
C PRO A 45 24.18 3.15 10.53
N LYS A 46 25.16 2.27 10.77
CA LYS A 46 24.98 1.00 11.51
C LYS A 46 24.56 1.34 12.94
N SER A 47 23.39 1.95 13.09
CA SER A 47 22.79 2.31 14.35
C SER A 47 22.23 1.01 14.89
N THR A 48 22.94 0.47 15.86
CA THR A 48 22.57 -0.70 16.65
C THR A 48 21.33 -0.46 17.51
N SER A 49 20.71 0.71 17.42
CA SER A 49 19.41 1.02 18.01
C SER A 49 18.31 0.30 17.22
N VAL A 50 17.80 -0.79 17.76
CA VAL A 50 16.59 -1.45 17.27
C VAL A 50 15.42 -0.47 17.48
N ILE A 51 15.07 0.28 16.44
CA ILE A 51 13.85 1.10 16.44
C ILE A 51 12.68 0.13 16.57
N THR A 52 12.01 0.15 17.72
CA THR A 52 10.88 -0.74 17.98
C THR A 52 9.59 0.01 17.67
N ILE A 53 8.83 -0.49 16.70
CA ILE A 53 7.53 0.10 16.33
C ILE A 53 6.58 -0.01 17.55
N PRO A 54 5.95 1.11 17.99
CA PRO A 54 5.02 1.09 19.11
C PRO A 54 3.90 0.07 18.93
N THR A 55 3.43 -0.51 20.02
CA THR A 55 2.35 -1.50 20.01
C THR A 55 1.14 -0.97 20.75
N ILE A 56 -0.05 -1.05 20.14
CA ILE A 56 -1.35 -0.72 20.72
C ILE A 56 -2.13 -2.02 20.94
N ASP A 57 -2.69 -2.19 22.13
CA ASP A 57 -3.51 -3.35 22.47
C ASP A 57 -5.00 -3.05 22.29
N MET A 58 -5.64 -3.71 21.32
CA MET A 58 -7.05 -3.50 21.03
C MET A 58 -7.96 -3.95 22.17
N LYS A 59 -7.57 -4.99 22.92
CA LYS A 59 -8.34 -5.46 24.07
C LYS A 59 -8.37 -4.38 25.14
N HIS A 60 -7.25 -3.72 25.41
CA HIS A 60 -7.18 -2.62 26.39
C HIS A 60 -7.98 -1.39 25.96
N LEU A 61 -8.08 -1.09 24.66
CA LEU A 61 -8.97 -0.04 24.15
C LEU A 61 -10.45 -0.35 24.40
N THR A 62 -10.84 -1.62 24.40
CA THR A 62 -12.24 -2.03 24.62
C THR A 62 -12.62 -2.26 26.09
N MET A 63 -11.65 -2.36 26.99
CA MET A 63 -11.89 -2.60 28.42
C MET A 63 -12.00 -1.29 29.19
N SER A 64 -13.14 -1.07 29.88
CA SER A 64 -13.45 0.20 30.57
C SER A 64 -12.39 0.64 31.58
N GLU A 65 -11.70 -0.30 32.22
CA GLU A 65 -10.68 -0.03 33.25
C GLU A 65 -9.36 0.51 32.67
N THR A 66 -9.06 0.18 31.41
CA THR A 66 -7.77 0.50 30.76
C THR A 66 -7.93 1.44 29.57
N THR A 67 -9.18 1.74 29.17
CA THR A 67 -9.48 2.48 27.94
C THR A 67 -8.76 3.83 27.91
N ASP A 68 -8.85 4.63 28.97
CA ASP A 68 -8.29 5.99 28.98
C ASP A 68 -6.77 6.00 28.78
N PHE A 69 -6.06 5.09 29.43
CA PHE A 69 -4.60 4.96 29.32
C PHE A 69 -4.19 4.50 27.91
N GLU A 70 -4.84 3.48 27.37
CA GLU A 70 -4.51 2.98 26.03
C GLU A 70 -4.93 3.98 24.93
N LEU A 71 -5.98 4.78 25.18
CA LEU A 71 -6.43 5.86 24.31
C LEU A 71 -5.41 7.02 24.24
N GLU A 72 -4.84 7.41 25.37
CA GLU A 72 -3.76 8.42 25.41
C GLU A 72 -2.51 7.92 24.68
N LYS A 73 -2.17 6.65 24.87
CA LYS A 73 -1.07 5.98 24.16
C LYS A 73 -1.32 5.89 22.65
N LEU A 74 -2.56 5.60 22.23
CA LEU A 74 -2.96 5.64 20.83
C LEU A 74 -2.77 7.06 20.25
N HIS A 75 -3.22 8.09 20.97
CA HIS A 75 -3.09 9.48 20.56
C HIS A 75 -1.64 9.90 20.34
N SER A 76 -0.77 9.67 21.32
CA SER A 76 0.64 10.03 21.25
C SER A 76 1.35 9.26 20.13
N THR A 77 1.08 7.96 20.01
CA THR A 77 1.64 7.11 18.96
C THR A 77 1.25 7.59 17.56
N CYS A 78 -0.03 7.93 17.33
CA CYS A 78 -0.46 8.47 16.06
C CYS A 78 0.21 9.81 15.73
N LYS A 79 0.43 10.67 16.72
CA LYS A 79 1.04 12.00 16.55
C LYS A 79 2.55 11.96 16.31
N GLU A 80 3.25 11.07 17.01
CA GLU A 80 4.71 10.99 17.01
C GLU A 80 5.25 10.05 15.93
N TRP A 81 4.58 8.93 15.68
CA TRP A 81 5.05 7.88 14.77
C TRP A 81 4.25 7.79 13.48
N GLY A 82 2.93 7.97 13.55
CA GLY A 82 2.04 7.70 12.42
C GLY A 82 1.95 6.22 12.01
N LEU A 83 2.61 5.31 12.75
CA LEU A 83 2.65 3.86 12.52
C LEU A 83 2.72 3.12 13.86
N PHE A 84 1.99 2.02 13.97
CA PHE A 84 2.03 1.13 15.14
C PHE A 84 1.61 -0.31 14.80
N GLN A 85 1.99 -1.25 15.65
CA GLN A 85 1.49 -2.61 15.65
C GLN A 85 0.21 -2.67 16.47
N LEU A 86 -0.86 -3.22 15.91
CA LEU A 86 -2.09 -3.48 16.65
C LEU A 86 -2.10 -4.96 17.05
N VAL A 87 -2.23 -5.25 18.34
CA VAL A 87 -2.29 -6.63 18.88
C VAL A 87 -3.64 -6.89 19.54
N ASN A 88 -3.97 -8.17 19.73
CA ASN A 88 -5.24 -8.60 20.33
C ASN A 88 -6.47 -8.00 19.62
N HIS A 89 -6.35 -7.76 18.30
CA HIS A 89 -7.35 -7.09 17.46
C HIS A 89 -8.60 -7.92 17.16
N GLY A 90 -8.65 -9.19 17.58
CA GLY A 90 -9.83 -10.05 17.46
C GLY A 90 -10.06 -10.68 16.08
N VAL A 91 -9.20 -10.41 15.11
CA VAL A 91 -9.24 -11.12 13.81
C VAL A 91 -8.68 -12.53 14.02
N ASP A 92 -9.45 -13.53 13.60
CA ASP A 92 -9.12 -14.94 13.78
C ASP A 92 -7.79 -15.31 13.08
N SER A 93 -6.87 -15.93 13.81
CA SER A 93 -5.54 -16.28 13.28
C SER A 93 -5.61 -17.35 12.18
N SER A 94 -6.56 -18.29 12.29
CA SER A 94 -6.73 -19.33 11.26
C SER A 94 -7.25 -18.76 9.94
N LEU A 95 -8.04 -17.68 9.99
CA LEU A 95 -8.44 -16.92 8.80
C LEU A 95 -7.24 -16.24 8.15
N VAL A 96 -6.36 -15.61 8.94
CA VAL A 96 -5.14 -14.97 8.43
C VAL A 96 -4.20 -16.00 7.80
N ASP A 97 -3.98 -17.13 8.47
CA ASP A 97 -3.13 -18.23 7.97
C ASP A 97 -3.71 -18.86 6.70
N LYS A 98 -5.04 -19.06 6.66
CA LYS A 98 -5.71 -19.53 5.44
C LYS A 98 -5.52 -18.54 4.30
N LEU A 99 -5.80 -17.25 4.51
CA LEU A 99 -5.66 -16.23 3.47
C LEU A 99 -4.23 -16.17 2.94
N ARG A 100 -3.24 -16.23 3.84
CA ARG A 100 -1.83 -16.32 3.47
C ARG A 100 -1.57 -17.50 2.54
N SER A 101 -1.99 -18.70 2.92
CA SER A 101 -1.82 -19.91 2.09
C SER A 101 -2.49 -19.78 0.72
N GLU A 102 -3.68 -19.18 0.65
CA GLU A 102 -4.40 -19.00 -0.62
C GLU A 102 -3.71 -17.98 -1.54
N ILE A 103 -3.12 -16.92 -0.98
CA ILE A 103 -2.32 -15.96 -1.74
C ILE A 103 -1.04 -16.62 -2.27
N GLU A 104 -0.37 -17.43 -1.44
CA GLU A 104 0.79 -18.22 -1.87
C GLU A 104 0.43 -19.14 -3.05
N GLU A 105 -0.66 -19.88 -2.96
CA GLU A 105 -1.13 -20.75 -4.05
C GLU A 105 -1.49 -19.97 -5.31
N PHE A 106 -2.07 -18.77 -5.18
CA PHE A 106 -2.34 -17.90 -6.32
C PHE A 106 -1.06 -17.50 -7.08
N TYR A 107 0.01 -17.13 -6.37
CA TYR A 107 1.29 -16.79 -7.00
C TYR A 107 2.08 -18.00 -7.52
N LYS A 108 1.69 -19.22 -7.14
CA LYS A 108 2.21 -20.47 -7.74
C LYS A 108 1.51 -20.84 -9.05
N LEU A 109 0.38 -20.21 -9.39
CA LEU A 109 -0.31 -20.46 -10.65
C LEU A 109 0.56 -20.08 -11.86
N PRO A 110 0.39 -20.77 -13.01
CA PRO A 110 1.02 -20.37 -14.27
C PRO A 110 0.75 -18.89 -14.59
N LEU A 111 1.70 -18.23 -15.27
CA LEU A 111 1.56 -16.81 -15.62
C LEU A 111 0.27 -16.57 -16.39
N GLU A 112 -0.12 -17.47 -17.29
CA GLU A 112 -1.32 -17.38 -18.12
C GLU A 112 -2.60 -17.27 -17.27
N GLU A 113 -2.65 -17.99 -16.15
CA GLU A 113 -3.77 -17.96 -15.21
C GLU A 113 -3.82 -16.63 -14.43
N ARG A 114 -2.67 -16.11 -14.01
CA ARG A 114 -2.57 -14.81 -13.33
C ARG A 114 -2.83 -13.63 -14.28
N MET A 115 -2.46 -13.77 -15.55
CA MET A 115 -2.68 -12.77 -16.59
C MET A 115 -4.15 -12.62 -17.01
N LYS A 116 -5.05 -13.52 -16.58
CA LYS A 116 -6.51 -13.31 -16.71
C LYS A 116 -6.97 -12.05 -15.96
N TYR A 117 -6.27 -11.70 -14.89
CA TYR A 117 -6.55 -10.53 -14.05
C TYR A 117 -5.71 -9.32 -14.42
N LYS A 118 -5.00 -9.34 -15.57
CA LYS A 118 -4.03 -8.29 -15.91
C LYS A 118 -4.64 -6.88 -15.85
N MET A 119 -3.85 -5.95 -15.35
CA MET A 119 -4.18 -4.53 -15.40
C MET A 119 -4.40 -4.09 -16.85
N ARG A 120 -5.54 -3.46 -17.10
CA ARG A 120 -5.94 -3.02 -18.45
C ARG A 120 -5.35 -1.64 -18.75
N PRO A 121 -5.14 -1.26 -20.03
CA PRO A 121 -4.66 0.08 -20.37
C PRO A 121 -5.57 1.17 -19.80
N GLY A 122 -4.97 2.13 -19.08
CA GLY A 122 -5.69 3.22 -18.40
C GLY A 122 -6.31 2.82 -17.05
N ASP A 123 -6.10 1.59 -16.61
CA ASP A 123 -6.54 1.08 -15.32
C ASP A 123 -5.39 1.06 -14.30
N VAL A 124 -5.74 1.12 -13.01
CA VAL A 124 -4.83 0.97 -11.87
C VAL A 124 -5.03 -0.36 -11.13
N GLU A 125 -6.16 -1.05 -11.38
CA GLU A 125 -6.53 -2.32 -10.78
C GLU A 125 -6.17 -3.51 -11.68
N GLY A 126 -5.87 -4.64 -11.06
CA GLY A 126 -5.47 -5.89 -11.70
C GLY A 126 -4.08 -6.35 -11.28
N TYR A 127 -3.66 -7.45 -11.92
CA TYR A 127 -2.35 -8.07 -11.81
C TYR A 127 -1.34 -7.41 -12.76
N GLY A 128 -0.12 -7.20 -12.29
CA GLY A 128 1.01 -6.77 -13.11
C GLY A 128 2.05 -6.00 -12.30
N LEU A 129 2.91 -5.26 -13.00
CA LEU A 129 3.90 -4.39 -12.38
C LEU A 129 3.27 -3.08 -11.88
N SER A 130 3.99 -2.39 -11.00
CA SER A 130 3.66 -1.01 -10.62
C SER A 130 3.60 -0.12 -11.87
N LEU A 131 2.59 0.76 -11.93
CA LEU A 131 2.43 1.69 -13.05
C LEU A 131 3.58 2.69 -13.10
N ILE A 132 4.15 2.87 -14.30
CA ILE A 132 5.05 3.98 -14.60
C ILE A 132 4.18 5.23 -14.81
N ILE A 133 4.19 6.15 -13.86
CA ILE A 133 3.42 7.40 -13.90
C ILE A 133 4.20 8.50 -14.64
N SER A 134 5.53 8.43 -14.63
CA SER A 134 6.43 9.35 -15.34
C SER A 134 7.53 8.59 -16.08
N GLY A 135 7.98 9.11 -17.23
CA GLY A 135 8.96 8.43 -18.10
C GLY A 135 10.30 8.07 -17.46
N ASP A 136 10.66 8.72 -16.35
CA ASP A 136 11.91 8.48 -15.61
C ASP A 136 11.73 7.56 -14.39
N GLN A 137 10.51 7.08 -14.11
CA GLN A 137 10.22 6.27 -12.93
C GLN A 137 10.76 4.85 -13.09
N LYS A 138 11.48 4.37 -12.07
CA LYS A 138 11.94 2.99 -11.96
C LYS A 138 10.80 2.05 -11.59
N LEU A 139 10.90 0.81 -12.04
CA LEU A 139 9.97 -0.26 -11.69
C LEU A 139 10.35 -0.87 -10.34
N ASP A 140 9.32 -1.18 -9.56
CA ASP A 140 9.43 -1.97 -8.33
C ASP A 140 9.79 -3.43 -8.67
N TRP A 141 10.68 -4.04 -7.88
CA TRP A 141 11.02 -5.45 -7.95
C TRP A 141 9.95 -6.31 -7.26
N GLY A 142 8.75 -6.36 -7.85
CA GLY A 142 7.66 -7.18 -7.34
C GLY A 142 6.44 -7.20 -8.26
N ASP A 143 5.68 -8.29 -8.17
CA ASP A 143 4.41 -8.46 -8.88
C ASP A 143 3.25 -8.10 -7.96
N ARG A 144 2.40 -7.16 -8.37
CA ARG A 144 1.24 -6.73 -7.57
C ARG A 144 -0.07 -7.17 -8.19
N PHE A 145 -1.05 -7.45 -7.34
CA PHE A 145 -2.46 -7.52 -7.66
C PHE A 145 -3.18 -6.48 -6.80
N TYR A 146 -3.73 -5.45 -7.42
CA TYR A 146 -4.48 -4.41 -6.73
C TYR A 146 -5.95 -4.41 -7.14
N MET A 147 -6.88 -4.27 -6.20
CA MET A 147 -8.30 -4.08 -6.53
C MET A 147 -9.07 -3.32 -5.45
N ILE A 148 -10.08 -2.59 -5.88
CA ILE A 148 -11.07 -1.98 -5.02
C ILE A 148 -12.09 -3.05 -4.62
N THR A 149 -12.27 -3.23 -3.31
CA THR A 149 -13.15 -4.23 -2.72
C THR A 149 -14.41 -3.61 -2.14
N ASN A 150 -14.39 -2.36 -1.73
CA ASN A 150 -15.60 -1.63 -1.38
C ASN A 150 -15.52 -0.16 -1.86
N PRO A 151 -16.65 0.47 -2.20
CA PRO A 151 -18.02 -0.09 -2.22
C PRO A 151 -18.25 -1.08 -3.38
N ILE A 152 -19.24 -1.98 -3.23
CA ILE A 152 -19.51 -3.10 -4.17
C ILE A 152 -19.67 -2.60 -5.62
N HIS A 153 -20.35 -1.47 -5.83
CA HIS A 153 -20.60 -0.92 -7.18
C HIS A 153 -19.33 -0.45 -7.91
N ARG A 154 -18.19 -0.32 -7.20
CA ARG A 154 -16.88 -0.02 -7.80
C ARG A 154 -16.05 -1.27 -8.10
N ARG A 155 -16.47 -2.45 -7.62
CA ARG A 155 -15.75 -3.70 -7.89
C ARG A 155 -15.76 -3.99 -9.38
N LYS A 156 -14.59 -4.31 -9.91
CA LYS A 156 -14.48 -4.78 -11.29
C LYS A 156 -14.97 -6.23 -11.41
N PRO A 157 -15.84 -6.53 -12.38
CA PRO A 157 -16.46 -7.86 -12.49
C PRO A 157 -15.45 -8.97 -12.82
N HIS A 158 -14.28 -8.63 -13.36
CA HIS A 158 -13.24 -9.57 -13.78
C HIS A 158 -12.10 -9.74 -12.76
N LEU A 159 -12.22 -9.15 -11.57
CA LEU A 159 -11.20 -9.23 -10.51
C LEU A 159 -11.73 -10.12 -9.38
N LEU A 160 -12.15 -9.53 -8.25
CA LEU A 160 -12.61 -10.26 -7.07
C LEU A 160 -13.60 -11.41 -7.36
N PRO A 161 -14.66 -11.23 -8.19
CA PRO A 161 -15.63 -12.31 -8.43
C PRO A 161 -15.06 -13.54 -9.14
N GLU A 162 -14.03 -13.34 -9.97
CA GLU A 162 -13.40 -14.36 -10.82
C GLU A 162 -12.20 -15.03 -10.16
N LEU A 163 -11.75 -14.55 -8.98
CA LEU A 163 -10.68 -15.20 -8.23
C LEU A 163 -11.03 -16.66 -7.90
N PRO A 164 -10.02 -17.54 -7.71
CA PRO A 164 -10.24 -18.90 -7.24
C PRO A 164 -11.17 -18.91 -6.01
N PRO A 165 -12.21 -19.77 -5.96
CA PRO A 165 -13.26 -19.66 -4.95
C PRO A 165 -12.74 -19.66 -3.50
N SER A 166 -11.74 -20.48 -3.18
CA SER A 166 -11.19 -20.55 -1.82
C SER A 166 -10.45 -19.27 -1.42
N LEU A 167 -9.65 -18.69 -2.33
CA LEU A 167 -9.00 -17.39 -2.14
C LEU A 167 -10.04 -16.27 -1.99
N ARG A 168 -11.03 -16.22 -2.90
CA ARG A 168 -12.10 -15.21 -2.86
C ARG A 168 -12.83 -15.24 -1.51
N ASP A 169 -13.27 -16.42 -1.08
CA ASP A 169 -14.04 -16.57 0.15
C ASP A 169 -13.21 -16.23 1.40
N ALA A 170 -11.91 -16.59 1.42
CA ALA A 170 -11.00 -16.21 2.50
C ALA A 170 -10.78 -14.69 2.53
N LEU A 171 -10.58 -14.09 1.36
CA LEU A 171 -10.33 -12.66 1.22
C LEU A 171 -11.55 -11.82 1.60
N GLU A 172 -12.75 -12.18 1.14
CA GLU A 172 -13.98 -11.46 1.50
C GLU A 172 -14.26 -11.51 3.00
N ARG A 173 -14.03 -12.65 3.65
CA ARG A 173 -14.15 -12.76 5.12
C ARG A 173 -13.14 -11.88 5.83
N TYR A 174 -11.87 -11.95 5.42
CA TYR A 174 -10.81 -11.14 6.01
C TYR A 174 -11.06 -9.63 5.85
N LEU A 175 -11.48 -9.20 4.66
CA LEU A 175 -11.79 -7.79 4.39
C LEU A 175 -12.98 -7.28 5.22
N SER A 176 -13.98 -8.14 5.49
CA SER A 176 -15.09 -7.80 6.36
C SER A 176 -14.64 -7.62 7.82
N GLU A 177 -13.78 -8.51 8.32
CA GLU A 177 -13.21 -8.38 9.67
C GLU A 177 -12.31 -7.15 9.80
N LEU A 178 -11.49 -6.87 8.78
CA LEU A 178 -10.67 -5.66 8.73
C LEU A 178 -11.51 -4.38 8.70
N GLN A 179 -12.62 -4.37 7.96
CA GLN A 179 -13.51 -3.21 7.92
C GLN A 179 -14.09 -2.92 9.32
N LYS A 180 -14.56 -3.95 10.03
CA LYS A 180 -15.03 -3.80 11.42
C LYS A 180 -13.93 -3.28 12.34
N LEU A 181 -12.72 -3.83 12.20
CA LEU A 181 -11.57 -3.44 12.99
C LEU A 181 -11.18 -1.98 12.74
N ALA A 182 -11.05 -1.57 11.48
CA ALA A 182 -10.72 -0.22 11.07
C ALA A 182 -11.76 0.78 11.58
N MET A 183 -13.04 0.46 11.43
CA MET A 183 -14.15 1.25 11.97
C MET A 183 -14.09 1.44 13.48
N THR A 184 -13.78 0.37 14.21
CA THR A 184 -13.65 0.42 15.66
C THR A 184 -12.46 1.28 16.08
N LEU A 185 -11.31 1.10 15.41
CA LEU A 185 -10.09 1.86 15.67
C LEU A 185 -10.25 3.35 15.34
N LEU A 186 -10.92 3.68 14.23
CA LEU A 186 -11.27 5.06 13.87
C LEU A 186 -12.15 5.69 14.94
N GLY A 187 -13.10 4.94 15.52
CA GLY A 187 -13.89 5.39 16.66
C GLY A 187 -13.03 5.72 17.89
N PHE A 188 -12.00 4.94 18.18
CA PHE A 188 -11.04 5.28 19.24
C PHE A 188 -10.18 6.49 18.91
N MET A 189 -9.69 6.62 17.67
CA MET A 189 -8.96 7.81 17.24
C MET A 189 -9.81 9.08 17.36
N ALA A 190 -11.11 8.99 17.04
CA ALA A 190 -12.05 10.09 17.19
C ALA A 190 -12.22 10.50 18.66
N LYS A 191 -12.41 9.53 19.55
CA LYS A 191 -12.49 9.76 21.00
C LYS A 191 -11.21 10.40 21.53
N ALA A 192 -10.05 9.93 21.08
CA ALA A 192 -8.75 10.50 21.44
C ALA A 192 -8.61 11.97 20.97
N LEU A 193 -9.18 12.29 19.80
CA LEU A 193 -9.24 13.65 19.25
C LEU A 193 -10.39 14.50 19.82
N LYS A 194 -11.25 13.92 20.66
CA LYS A 194 -12.45 14.56 21.23
C LYS A 194 -13.40 15.11 20.14
N LEU A 195 -13.54 14.36 19.04
CA LEU A 195 -14.51 14.65 17.99
C LEU A 195 -15.91 14.21 18.43
N ASP A 196 -16.92 14.96 18.02
CA ASP A 196 -18.33 14.61 18.26
C ASP A 196 -18.77 13.48 17.31
N ASP A 197 -19.71 12.64 17.75
CA ASP A 197 -20.17 11.45 16.99
C ASP A 197 -20.65 11.80 15.56
N GLY A 198 -21.28 12.98 15.38
CA GLY A 198 -21.75 13.45 14.07
C GLY A 198 -20.65 13.87 13.09
N GLU A 199 -19.47 14.27 13.58
CA GLU A 199 -18.31 14.57 12.72
C GLU A 199 -17.67 13.29 12.17
N MET A 200 -17.83 12.18 12.89
CA MET A 200 -17.31 10.87 12.51
C MET A 200 -18.16 10.16 11.46
N GLU A 201 -19.49 10.23 11.59
CA GLU A 201 -20.41 9.63 10.61
C GLU A 201 -20.15 10.16 9.20
N GLY A 202 -19.91 11.47 9.05
CA GLY A 202 -19.61 12.09 7.74
C GLY A 202 -18.26 11.68 7.13
N LEU A 203 -17.33 11.13 7.91
CA LEU A 203 -16.02 10.65 7.43
C LEU A 203 -16.07 9.19 6.96
N VAL A 204 -17.05 8.43 7.43
CA VAL A 204 -17.13 6.96 7.32
C VAL A 204 -18.08 6.51 6.20
N ASP A 205 -19.17 7.23 5.96
CA ASP A 205 -20.35 6.76 5.20
C ASP A 205 -20.09 6.42 3.72
N ASP A 206 -18.94 6.81 3.16
CA ASP A 206 -18.53 6.51 1.77
C ASP A 206 -17.06 6.05 1.65
N GLY A 207 -16.60 5.30 2.66
CA GLY A 207 -15.24 4.74 2.70
C GLY A 207 -14.97 3.78 1.55
N MET A 208 -13.82 3.92 0.89
CA MET A 208 -13.39 3.02 -0.18
C MET A 208 -12.38 2.02 0.38
N GLN A 209 -12.63 0.72 0.28
CA GLN A 209 -11.67 -0.30 0.68
C GLN A 209 -10.97 -0.85 -0.55
N ALA A 210 -9.66 -1.01 -0.47
CA ALA A 210 -8.86 -1.65 -1.51
C ALA A 210 -7.84 -2.60 -0.90
N VAL A 211 -7.45 -3.59 -1.68
CA VAL A 211 -6.44 -4.58 -1.30
C VAL A 211 -5.35 -4.65 -2.34
N ARG A 212 -4.11 -4.77 -1.88
CA ARG A 212 -2.93 -5.05 -2.68
C ARG A 212 -2.27 -6.32 -2.15
N MET A 213 -2.19 -7.34 -3.01
CA MET A 213 -1.33 -8.50 -2.81
C MET A 213 -0.06 -8.25 -3.59
N THR A 214 1.11 -8.32 -2.95
CA THR A 214 2.40 -8.13 -3.65
C THR A 214 3.29 -9.33 -3.38
N TYR A 215 3.93 -9.85 -4.42
CA TYR A 215 4.94 -10.91 -4.34
C TYR A 215 6.30 -10.36 -4.75
N TYR A 216 7.30 -10.60 -3.92
CA TYR A 216 8.68 -10.16 -4.10
C TYR A 216 9.56 -11.39 -4.37
N PRO A 217 9.92 -11.65 -5.64
CA PRO A 217 10.86 -12.74 -5.96
C PRO A 217 12.28 -12.41 -5.49
N PRO A 218 13.18 -13.41 -5.39
CA PRO A 218 14.58 -13.19 -5.03
C PRO A 218 15.25 -12.28 -6.06
N CYS A 219 16.15 -11.40 -5.62
CA CYS A 219 16.88 -10.50 -6.49
C CYS A 219 18.38 -10.83 -6.49
N PRO A 220 19.06 -10.91 -7.65
CA PRO A 220 20.51 -11.13 -7.69
C PRO A 220 21.33 -9.88 -7.29
N GLN A 221 20.74 -8.69 -7.39
CA GLN A 221 21.39 -7.41 -7.03
C GLN A 221 20.46 -6.57 -6.14
N PRO A 222 20.17 -7.05 -4.92
CA PRO A 222 19.15 -6.44 -4.09
C PRO A 222 19.49 -5.02 -3.62
N ASP A 223 20.77 -4.67 -3.53
CA ASP A 223 21.23 -3.33 -3.14
C ASP A 223 20.97 -2.26 -4.23
N LEU A 224 20.57 -2.69 -5.45
CA LEU A 224 20.37 -1.81 -6.60
C LEU A 224 18.90 -1.66 -7.00
N VAL A 225 17.97 -2.32 -6.30
CA VAL A 225 16.54 -2.31 -6.62
C VAL A 225 15.71 -1.97 -5.40
N MET A 226 14.47 -1.55 -5.61
CA MET A 226 13.47 -1.42 -4.56
C MET A 226 12.37 -2.43 -4.78
N GLY A 227 12.03 -3.21 -3.74
CA GLY A 227 10.82 -4.03 -3.77
C GLY A 227 9.57 -3.16 -3.85
N LEU A 228 9.53 -2.08 -3.06
CA LEU A 228 8.47 -1.07 -3.10
C LEU A 228 9.09 0.31 -2.94
N THR A 229 8.86 1.17 -3.93
CA THR A 229 9.33 2.55 -3.93
C THR A 229 8.86 3.29 -2.66
N PRO A 230 9.72 4.10 -2.00
CA PRO A 230 9.33 4.87 -0.83
C PRO A 230 8.14 5.77 -1.12
N HIS A 231 7.09 5.66 -0.30
CA HIS A 231 5.86 6.42 -0.45
C HIS A 231 5.22 6.64 0.91
N SER A 232 4.26 7.57 0.96
CA SER A 232 3.28 7.65 2.04
C SER A 232 1.96 7.14 1.52
N ASP A 233 1.28 6.31 2.29
CA ASP A 233 -0.05 5.83 1.93
C ASP A 233 -1.02 7.00 1.76
N ALA A 234 -1.72 7.05 0.64
CA ALA A 234 -2.79 8.02 0.40
C ALA A 234 -4.11 7.63 1.11
N THR A 235 -4.03 6.72 2.09
CA THR A 235 -5.17 6.03 2.73
C THR A 235 -5.33 6.51 4.17
N ARG A 236 -6.54 6.44 4.71
CA ARG A 236 -6.83 6.85 6.09
C ARG A 236 -6.32 5.80 7.08
N TYR A 237 -6.48 4.53 6.72
CA TYR A 237 -6.00 3.39 7.51
C TYR A 237 -5.39 2.35 6.57
N HIS A 238 -4.19 1.89 6.92
CA HIS A 238 -3.46 0.84 6.21
C HIS A 238 -3.14 -0.27 7.21
N HIS A 239 -3.64 -1.48 6.97
CA HIS A 239 -3.28 -2.67 7.75
C HIS A 239 -2.41 -3.60 6.91
N PRO A 240 -1.09 -3.65 7.15
CA PRO A 240 -0.22 -4.63 6.53
C PRO A 240 -0.33 -5.93 7.33
N SER A 241 -0.67 -7.05 6.67
CA SER A 241 -0.46 -8.37 7.28
C SER A 241 0.88 -8.92 6.82
N SER A 242 1.89 -8.87 7.69
CA SER A 242 3.12 -9.63 7.57
C SER A 242 3.46 -10.26 8.93
N SER A 243 3.87 -11.53 8.93
CA SER A 243 4.50 -12.12 10.12
C SER A 243 5.93 -11.60 10.18
N GLN A 244 6.24 -10.81 11.21
CA GLN A 244 7.47 -10.03 11.41
C GLN A 244 7.61 -8.86 10.44
N TRP A 245 7.56 -7.63 10.97
CA TRP A 245 8.14 -6.44 10.34
C TRP A 245 9.68 -6.59 10.28
N SER A 246 10.16 -7.56 9.54
CA SER A 246 11.34 -7.35 8.72
C SER A 246 10.79 -6.87 7.40
N GLY A 247 11.00 -5.59 7.06
CA GLY A 247 10.85 -5.14 5.67
C GLY A 247 11.54 -6.15 4.74
N TRP A 248 11.04 -6.24 3.51
CA TRP A 248 11.59 -7.11 2.46
C TRP A 248 13.09 -7.35 2.67
N SER A 249 13.45 -8.61 2.92
CA SER A 249 14.85 -8.98 2.94
C SER A 249 15.24 -9.28 1.49
N PRO A 250 16.19 -8.54 0.91
CA PRO A 250 16.90 -8.84 -0.33
C PRO A 250 16.96 -10.28 -0.84
N ASN A 251 17.14 -11.23 0.10
CA ASN A 251 17.56 -12.59 -0.17
C ASN A 251 16.48 -13.65 0.14
N LYS A 252 15.23 -13.24 0.39
CA LYS A 252 14.14 -14.17 0.71
C LYS A 252 12.90 -13.86 -0.12
N GLU A 253 12.29 -14.91 -0.67
CA GLU A 253 10.94 -14.82 -1.23
C GLU A 253 9.96 -14.35 -0.14
N GLY A 254 9.04 -13.48 -0.53
CA GLY A 254 8.03 -12.99 0.39
C GLY A 254 6.85 -12.36 -0.31
N TRP A 255 5.76 -12.22 0.42
CA TRP A 255 4.58 -11.51 -0.02
C TRP A 255 4.10 -10.57 1.09
N VAL A 256 3.46 -9.49 0.67
CA VAL A 256 2.82 -8.53 1.56
C VAL A 256 1.38 -8.35 1.09
N LEU A 257 0.45 -8.51 2.02
CA LEU A 257 -0.94 -8.15 1.84
C LEU A 257 -1.17 -6.81 2.55
N GLU A 258 -1.50 -5.80 1.76
CA GLU A 258 -1.85 -4.47 2.22
C GLU A 258 -3.35 -4.29 2.01
N ALA A 259 -4.10 -4.07 3.09
CA ALA A 259 -5.49 -3.69 3.01
C ALA A 259 -5.62 -2.25 3.50
N SER A 260 -6.32 -1.42 2.72
CA SER A 260 -6.44 -0.01 3.02
C SER A 260 -7.86 0.51 2.91
N GLU A 261 -8.20 1.47 3.77
CA GLU A 261 -9.41 2.27 3.69
C GLU A 261 -9.04 3.69 3.23
N LEU A 262 -9.46 4.01 2.00
CA LEU A 262 -9.26 5.27 1.31
C LEU A 262 -10.40 6.25 1.63
N PRO A 263 -10.11 7.54 1.79
CA PRO A 263 -11.15 8.55 1.96
C PRO A 263 -12.00 8.68 0.67
N PRO A 264 -13.28 9.06 0.77
CA PRO A 264 -14.03 9.51 -0.40
C PRO A 264 -13.29 10.70 -1.04
N ARG A 265 -13.42 10.88 -2.36
CA ARG A 265 -12.82 12.02 -3.07
C ARG A 265 -13.27 13.31 -2.38
N CYS A 266 -12.35 14.00 -1.73
CA CYS A 266 -12.62 15.31 -1.14
C CYS A 266 -13.05 16.30 -2.24
N THR A 267 -14.35 16.49 -2.44
CA THR A 267 -14.91 17.59 -3.22
C THR A 267 -15.19 18.82 -2.35
N CYS A 268 -14.45 19.00 -1.25
CA CYS A 268 -14.56 20.20 -0.43
C CYS A 268 -13.82 21.37 -1.10
N ARG A 269 -14.51 22.52 -1.25
CA ARG A 269 -14.00 23.74 -1.91
C ARG A 269 -12.78 24.33 -1.22
N GLU A 270 -12.51 24.04 0.06
CA GLU A 270 -11.36 24.58 0.79
C GLU A 270 -10.00 24.02 0.32
N CYS A 271 -9.91 22.77 -0.16
CA CYS A 271 -8.64 22.20 -0.63
C CYS A 271 -8.09 22.88 -1.91
N ARG A 272 -8.93 23.57 -2.70
CA ARG A 272 -8.44 24.34 -3.88
C ARG A 272 -7.67 25.61 -3.52
N ARG A 273 -7.78 26.12 -2.30
CA ARG A 273 -7.03 27.32 -1.89
C ARG A 273 -5.58 27.00 -1.53
N HIS A 274 -5.33 25.82 -0.93
CA HIS A 274 -3.97 25.43 -0.54
C HIS A 274 -3.09 24.96 -1.72
N SER A 275 -3.67 24.54 -2.85
CA SER A 275 -2.90 24.15 -4.05
C SER A 275 -2.53 25.33 -4.97
N ARG A 276 -2.88 26.58 -4.64
CA ARG A 276 -2.54 27.79 -5.42
C ARG A 276 -1.74 28.83 -4.62
N GLY A 277 -1.13 28.42 -3.51
CA GLY A 277 -0.45 29.31 -2.57
C GLY A 277 1.03 29.01 -2.37
N SER A 278 1.80 28.73 -3.44
CA SER A 278 3.27 28.79 -3.33
C SER A 278 3.92 29.03 -4.70
N SER A 279 3.73 30.24 -5.24
CA SER A 279 4.58 30.77 -6.31
C SER A 279 4.55 32.30 -6.28
N LYS A 280 5.15 32.89 -5.25
CA LYS A 280 5.67 34.26 -5.32
C LYS A 280 7.01 34.31 -4.61
N LEU A 281 8.08 34.19 -5.42
CA LEU A 281 9.42 34.63 -5.08
C LEU A 281 9.37 36.12 -4.66
N PRO A 282 10.08 36.53 -3.59
CA PRO A 282 10.26 37.95 -3.31
C PRO A 282 11.33 38.53 -4.25
N SER A 283 10.96 39.51 -5.07
CA SER A 283 11.91 40.35 -5.79
C SER A 283 12.59 41.30 -4.81
N LEU A 284 13.89 41.15 -4.63
CA LEU A 284 14.78 42.19 -4.10
C LEU A 284 14.72 43.40 -5.03
N ALA A 285 14.25 44.53 -4.51
CA ALA A 285 14.47 45.85 -5.12
C ALA A 285 15.13 46.74 -4.07
N SER A 286 16.43 46.97 -4.28
CA SER A 286 17.26 47.93 -3.57
C SER A 286 16.68 49.34 -3.70
N LYS A 287 16.51 50.03 -2.58
CA LYS A 287 16.39 51.49 -2.55
C LYS A 287 17.81 52.06 -2.70
N ASN A 288 18.09 52.68 -3.84
CA ASN A 288 19.09 53.73 -3.90
C ASN A 288 18.35 55.07 -3.97
N GLY A 289 18.82 56.01 -3.14
CA GLY A 289 18.68 57.44 -3.43
C GLY A 289 19.61 57.87 -4.55
#